data_AF-A0A351SFY2-F1
#
_entry.id   AF-A0A351SFY2-F1
#
_cell.length_a   1.000
_cell.length_b   1.000
_cell.length_c   1.000
_cell.angle_alpha   90.00
_cell.angle_beta   90.00
_cell.angle_gamma   90.00
#
_symmetry.space_group_name_H-M   'P 1'
#
loop_
_entity.id
_entity.type
_entity.pdbx_description
1 polymer ?
#
loop_
_entity_poly.entity_id
_entity_poly.type
_entity_poly.pdbx_seq_one_letter_code
_entity_poly.pdbx_strand_id
1 'polypeptide(L)'
;FQPGSNSEFGPAHTSYTDETQSIYRKLIFQTGRLVGVIAIGPWEDIPRLQEAISKQRRLLPWQIWHFRRYGSIWRDNTADDVSTWPKSATICNCAGVTLGSIQNAIANGCQTPAQITAATGAGSVCGSCKPHLAELTSARQDAVTHWRALGGLSVIISVFSLLFLLPLSIPYNTTVQE
;
A
#
# COMPACT_ATOMS: atom_id res chain seq x y z
N PHE A 1 0.63 -32.22 -20.85
CA PHE A 1 0.03 -30.91 -20.54
C PHE A 1 -1.30 -30.83 -21.28
N GLN A 2 -2.39 -31.30 -20.67
CA GLN A 2 -3.72 -31.29 -21.29
C GLN A 2 -4.37 -29.92 -21.05
N PRO A 3 -4.79 -29.21 -22.11
CA PRO A 3 -5.72 -28.09 -21.94
C PRO A 3 -7.10 -28.70 -21.71
N GLY A 4 -7.46 -28.89 -20.44
CA GLY A 4 -8.78 -29.37 -20.04
C GLY A 4 -9.86 -28.35 -20.38
N SER A 5 -10.42 -28.47 -21.58
CA SER A 5 -11.69 -27.90 -21.99
C SER A 5 -12.83 -28.62 -21.26
N ASN A 6 -13.43 -27.96 -20.26
CA ASN A 6 -14.78 -28.30 -19.79
C ASN A 6 -15.67 -27.06 -19.96
N SER A 7 -16.30 -26.98 -21.12
CA SER A 7 -17.45 -26.12 -21.36
C SER A 7 -18.72 -26.95 -21.17
N GLU A 8 -19.39 -26.80 -20.04
CA GLU A 8 -20.79 -27.20 -19.89
C GLU A 8 -21.48 -26.17 -18.97
N PHE A 9 -22.04 -25.14 -19.60
CA PHE A 9 -22.96 -24.13 -19.05
C PHE A 9 -22.54 -23.37 -17.78
N GLY A 10 -21.25 -23.05 -17.64
CA GLY A 10 -20.76 -22.10 -16.64
C GLY A 10 -20.51 -20.70 -17.24
N PRO A 11 -20.57 -19.62 -16.44
CA PRO A 11 -20.08 -18.31 -16.85
C PRO A 11 -18.63 -18.40 -17.38
N ALA A 12 -18.32 -17.60 -18.40
CA ALA A 12 -16.98 -17.56 -19.01
C ALA A 12 -15.94 -17.32 -17.92
N HIS A 13 -14.82 -18.06 -17.92
CA HIS A 13 -13.85 -17.97 -16.84
C HIS A 13 -12.41 -18.07 -17.35
N THR A 14 -11.46 -17.59 -16.56
CA THR A 14 -10.03 -17.80 -16.79
C THR A 14 -9.35 -18.13 -15.47
N SER A 15 -8.43 -19.09 -15.48
CA SER A 15 -7.70 -19.51 -14.28
C SER A 15 -6.19 -19.36 -14.45
N TYR A 16 -5.53 -19.20 -13.31
CA TYR A 16 -4.08 -19.22 -13.12
C TYR A 16 -3.79 -20.14 -11.95
N THR A 17 -2.82 -21.03 -12.11
CA THR A 17 -2.39 -21.96 -11.07
C THR A 17 -0.87 -21.98 -11.03
N ASP A 18 -0.32 -21.91 -9.83
CA ASP A 18 1.09 -22.15 -9.56
C ASP A 18 1.20 -23.24 -8.51
N GLU A 19 1.61 -24.44 -8.94
CA GLU A 19 1.74 -25.62 -8.08
C GLU A 19 2.85 -25.45 -7.04
N THR A 20 3.92 -24.73 -7.39
CA THR A 20 5.09 -24.50 -6.53
C THR A 20 4.75 -23.66 -5.31
N GLN A 21 3.88 -22.66 -5.49
CA GLN A 21 3.46 -21.74 -4.44
C GLN A 21 2.08 -22.09 -3.86
N SER A 22 1.45 -23.18 -4.29
CA SER A 22 0.06 -23.55 -3.94
C SER A 22 -0.94 -22.40 -4.18
N ILE A 23 -0.73 -21.62 -5.24
CA ILE A 23 -1.58 -20.49 -5.60
C ILE A 23 -2.58 -20.94 -6.66
N TYR A 24 -3.86 -20.66 -6.42
CA TYR A 24 -4.93 -20.90 -7.38
C TYR A 24 -5.81 -19.66 -7.49
N ARG A 25 -5.99 -19.15 -8.71
CA ARG A 25 -6.81 -17.97 -9.00
C ARG A 25 -7.73 -18.25 -10.17
N LYS A 26 -9.02 -17.94 -10.04
CA LYS A 26 -10.02 -18.10 -11.11
C LYS A 26 -10.93 -16.89 -11.18
N LEU A 27 -10.93 -16.19 -12.32
CA LEU A 27 -11.85 -15.10 -12.61
C LEU A 27 -13.09 -15.62 -13.32
N ILE A 28 -14.25 -15.08 -12.94
CA ILE A 28 -15.56 -15.44 -13.47
C ILE A 28 -16.17 -14.23 -14.17
N PHE A 29 -16.61 -14.42 -15.39
CA PHE A 29 -17.17 -13.39 -16.26
C PHE A 29 -18.60 -13.73 -16.69
N GLN A 30 -19.42 -12.70 -16.75
CA GLN A 30 -20.77 -12.77 -17.31
C GLN A 30 -20.90 -11.66 -18.35
N THR A 31 -21.22 -11.99 -19.60
CA THR A 31 -21.34 -11.01 -20.71
C THR A 31 -20.10 -10.11 -20.88
N GLY A 32 -18.91 -10.65 -20.63
CA GLY A 32 -17.64 -9.93 -20.70
C GLY A 32 -17.33 -8.99 -19.52
N ARG A 33 -18.17 -8.99 -18.48
CA ARG A 33 -17.96 -8.27 -17.22
C ARG A 33 -17.46 -9.20 -16.14
N LEU A 34 -16.52 -8.75 -15.31
CA LEU A 34 -16.02 -9.49 -14.16
C LEU A 34 -17.11 -9.52 -13.08
N VAL A 35 -17.57 -10.72 -12.71
CA VAL A 35 -18.63 -10.94 -11.71
C VAL A 35 -18.17 -11.69 -10.47
N GLY A 36 -16.98 -12.29 -10.51
CA GLY A 36 -16.45 -12.99 -9.35
C GLY A 36 -15.01 -13.42 -9.51
N VAL A 37 -14.42 -13.81 -8.39
CA VAL A 37 -13.08 -14.39 -8.33
C VAL A 37 -12.99 -15.44 -7.22
N ILE A 38 -12.19 -16.46 -7.45
CA ILE A 38 -11.72 -17.41 -6.44
C ILE A 38 -10.21 -17.22 -6.35
N ALA A 39 -9.68 -17.03 -5.15
CA ALA A 39 -8.26 -16.86 -4.92
C ALA A 39 -7.81 -17.66 -3.70
N ILE A 40 -6.73 -18.41 -3.87
CA ILE A 40 -6.05 -19.20 -2.84
C ILE A 40 -4.61 -18.74 -2.82
N GLY A 41 -4.13 -18.35 -1.63
CA GLY A 41 -2.82 -17.72 -1.42
C GLY A 41 -2.91 -16.19 -1.26
N PRO A 42 -1.79 -15.54 -0.90
CA PRO A 42 -1.74 -14.09 -0.75
C PRO A 42 -2.01 -13.39 -2.09
N TRP A 43 -2.79 -12.33 -2.04
CA TRP A 43 -3.06 -11.48 -3.20
C TRP A 43 -3.36 -10.05 -2.75
N GLU A 44 -2.44 -9.13 -3.06
CA GLU A 44 -2.51 -7.72 -2.64
C GLU A 44 -3.65 -6.95 -3.33
N ASP A 45 -4.04 -7.35 -4.54
CA ASP A 45 -5.07 -6.65 -5.33
C ASP A 45 -6.52 -6.90 -4.87
N ILE A 46 -6.77 -7.65 -3.78
CA ILE A 46 -8.13 -8.06 -3.38
C ILE A 46 -9.12 -6.89 -3.33
N PRO A 47 -8.82 -5.73 -2.73
CA PRO A 47 -9.80 -4.64 -2.63
C PRO A 47 -10.11 -3.99 -3.98
N ARG A 48 -9.10 -3.87 -4.85
CA ARG A 48 -9.27 -3.40 -6.23
C ARG A 48 -10.11 -4.37 -7.06
N LEU A 49 -9.93 -5.66 -6.82
CA LEU A 49 -10.68 -6.74 -7.43
C LEU A 49 -12.13 -6.77 -6.97
N GLN A 50 -12.38 -6.58 -5.68
CA GLN A 50 -13.73 -6.42 -5.12
C GLN A 50 -14.45 -5.22 -5.74
N GLU A 51 -13.78 -4.09 -5.89
CA GLU A 51 -14.37 -2.93 -6.57
C GLU A 51 -14.66 -3.23 -8.05
N ALA A 52 -13.75 -3.92 -8.76
CA ALA A 52 -13.96 -4.31 -10.15
C ALA A 52 -15.16 -5.26 -10.31
N ILE A 53 -15.37 -6.17 -9.35
CA ILE A 53 -16.54 -7.07 -9.29
C ILE A 53 -17.81 -6.27 -8.97
N SER A 54 -17.78 -5.42 -7.94
CA SER A 54 -18.92 -4.59 -7.52
C SER A 54 -19.41 -3.68 -8.65
N LYS A 55 -18.49 -3.10 -9.41
CA LYS A 55 -18.79 -2.27 -10.59
C LYS A 55 -19.04 -3.06 -11.87
N GLN A 56 -18.91 -4.39 -11.83
CA GLN A 56 -18.99 -5.28 -13.00
C GLN A 56 -18.11 -4.77 -14.16
N ARG A 57 -16.86 -4.38 -13.88
CA ARG A 57 -15.96 -3.84 -14.90
C ARG A 57 -15.70 -4.86 -16.00
N ARG A 58 -15.58 -4.36 -17.23
CA ARG A 58 -15.02 -5.14 -18.34
C ARG A 58 -13.50 -5.12 -18.23
N LEU A 59 -12.88 -6.29 -18.30
CA LEU A 59 -11.41 -6.41 -18.39
C LEU A 59 -10.98 -6.34 -19.86
N LEU A 60 -9.92 -5.60 -20.12
CA LEU A 60 -9.33 -5.50 -21.45
C LEU A 60 -8.61 -6.81 -21.81
N PRO A 61 -8.49 -7.17 -23.10
CA PRO A 61 -7.80 -8.39 -23.53
C PRO A 61 -6.37 -8.52 -22.98
N TRP A 62 -5.64 -7.40 -22.93
CA TRP A 62 -4.30 -7.32 -22.33
C TRP A 62 -4.29 -7.73 -20.84
N GLN A 63 -5.29 -7.32 -20.06
CA GLN A 63 -5.37 -7.66 -18.63
C GLN A 63 -5.66 -9.15 -18.41
N ILE A 64 -6.51 -9.74 -19.27
CA ILE A 64 -6.81 -11.17 -19.24
C ILE A 64 -5.57 -11.97 -19.61
N TRP A 65 -4.82 -11.53 -20.64
CA TRP A 65 -3.56 -12.13 -21.04
C TRP A 65 -2.52 -12.06 -19.91
N HIS A 66 -2.39 -10.90 -19.27
CA HIS A 66 -1.48 -10.70 -18.14
C HIS A 66 -1.83 -11.62 -16.95
N PHE A 67 -3.11 -11.71 -16.59
CA PHE A 67 -3.58 -12.63 -15.53
C PHE A 67 -3.24 -14.09 -15.84
N ARG A 68 -3.42 -14.53 -17.09
CA ARG A 68 -3.05 -15.89 -17.48
C ARG A 68 -1.55 -16.16 -17.36
N ARG A 69 -0.71 -15.12 -17.48
CA ARG A 69 0.74 -15.26 -17.47
C ARG A 69 1.34 -15.13 -16.06
N TYR A 70 0.83 -14.21 -15.24
CA TYR A 70 1.42 -13.81 -13.96
C TYR A 70 0.49 -14.00 -12.76
N GLY A 71 -0.78 -14.35 -12.99
CA GLY A 71 -1.78 -14.46 -11.94
C GLY A 71 -2.29 -13.13 -11.39
N SER A 72 -1.79 -11.97 -11.86
CA SER A 72 -2.25 -10.63 -11.48
C SER A 72 -2.92 -9.91 -12.66
N ILE A 73 -3.89 -9.04 -12.37
CA ILE A 73 -4.66 -8.30 -13.41
C ILE A 73 -4.02 -6.96 -13.74
N TRP A 74 -3.35 -6.34 -12.76
CA TRP A 74 -2.71 -5.04 -12.87
C TRP A 74 -1.19 -5.21 -12.87
N ARG A 75 -0.50 -4.34 -13.62
CA ARG A 75 0.95 -4.42 -13.84
C ARG A 75 1.76 -3.71 -12.76
N ASP A 76 1.11 -2.86 -11.98
CA ASP A 76 1.77 -1.91 -11.09
C ASP A 76 1.51 -2.34 -9.64
N ASN A 77 2.57 -2.59 -8.86
CA ASN A 77 2.55 -2.73 -7.40
C ASN A 77 2.13 -1.43 -6.67
N THR A 78 1.48 -0.48 -7.36
CA THR A 78 0.66 0.58 -6.74
C THR A 78 -0.52 0.03 -5.94
N ALA A 79 -0.76 -1.30 -5.95
CA ALA A 79 -1.67 -1.95 -5.03
C ALA A 79 -1.25 -1.76 -3.57
N ASP A 80 0.04 -1.58 -3.28
CA ASP A 80 0.52 -1.31 -1.93
C ASP A 80 0.05 0.07 -1.43
N ASP A 81 0.09 1.09 -2.28
CA ASP A 81 -0.33 2.43 -1.88
C ASP A 81 -1.86 2.58 -1.95
N VAL A 82 -2.50 2.30 -0.82
CA VAL A 82 -3.94 2.44 -0.59
C VAL A 82 -4.43 3.84 -0.99
N SER A 83 -3.59 4.88 -0.96
CA SER A 83 -3.99 6.24 -1.31
C SER A 83 -4.33 6.44 -2.79
N THR A 84 -3.79 5.59 -3.68
CA THR A 84 -4.04 5.65 -5.13
C THR A 84 -5.33 4.96 -5.54
N TRP A 85 -5.97 4.24 -4.62
CA TRP A 85 -7.19 3.52 -4.92
C TRP A 85 -8.38 4.46 -5.15
N PRO A 86 -9.37 4.05 -5.96
CA PRO A 86 -10.55 4.86 -6.19
C PRO A 86 -11.35 5.06 -4.90
N LYS A 87 -12.00 6.22 -4.77
CA LYS A 87 -12.82 6.58 -3.58
C LYS A 87 -13.92 5.58 -3.24
N SER A 88 -14.40 4.82 -4.23
CA SER A 88 -15.40 3.76 -4.05
C SER A 88 -14.83 2.42 -3.60
N ALA A 89 -13.51 2.24 -3.54
CA ALA A 89 -12.90 1.01 -3.05
C ALA A 89 -13.27 0.80 -1.58
N THR A 90 -13.73 -0.40 -1.26
CA THR A 90 -14.06 -0.77 0.12
C THR A 90 -12.78 -1.12 0.86
N ILE A 91 -12.50 -0.42 1.96
CA ILE A 91 -11.33 -0.67 2.81
C ILE A 91 -11.71 -1.57 3.98
N CYS A 92 -12.88 -1.33 4.61
CA CYS A 92 -13.38 -2.18 5.68
C CYS A 92 -14.61 -2.95 5.20
N ASN A 93 -14.45 -4.24 4.91
CA ASN A 93 -15.57 -5.08 4.49
C ASN A 93 -16.59 -5.30 5.63
N CYS A 94 -16.11 -5.41 6.87
CA CYS A 94 -16.96 -5.69 8.04
C CYS A 94 -17.91 -4.52 8.37
N ALA A 95 -17.47 -3.27 8.16
CA ALA A 95 -18.27 -2.06 8.40
C ALA A 95 -18.77 -1.38 7.10
N GLY A 96 -18.46 -1.94 5.93
CA GLY A 96 -18.84 -1.36 4.63
C GLY A 96 -18.20 0.00 4.34
N VAL A 97 -17.04 0.31 4.93
CA VAL A 97 -16.41 1.64 4.83
C VAL A 97 -15.51 1.71 3.61
N THR A 98 -15.69 2.76 2.81
CA THR A 98 -14.90 3.03 1.60
C THR A 98 -13.73 3.97 1.85
N LEU A 99 -12.77 3.98 0.93
CA LEU A 99 -11.68 4.93 0.93
C LEU A 99 -12.17 6.38 0.94
N GLY A 100 -13.22 6.69 0.18
CA GLY A 100 -13.82 8.03 0.12
C GLY A 100 -14.39 8.47 1.46
N SER A 101 -15.05 7.58 2.21
CA SER A 101 -15.51 7.90 3.56
C SER A 101 -14.36 8.15 4.54
N ILE A 102 -13.25 7.42 4.41
CA ILE A 102 -12.06 7.63 5.24
C ILE A 102 -11.40 8.97 4.88
N GLN A 103 -11.25 9.28 3.59
CA GLN A 103 -10.73 10.57 3.12
C GLN A 103 -11.60 11.75 3.59
N ASN A 104 -12.92 11.60 3.59
CA ASN A 104 -13.82 12.62 4.12
C ASN A 104 -13.64 12.80 5.64
N ALA A 105 -13.49 11.71 6.40
CA ALA A 105 -13.20 11.79 7.84
C ALA A 105 -11.86 12.50 8.11
N ILE A 106 -10.83 12.21 7.31
CA ILE A 106 -9.54 12.89 7.38
C ILE A 106 -9.69 14.38 7.05
N ALA A 107 -10.45 14.73 6.00
CA ALA A 107 -10.73 16.12 5.65
C ALA A 107 -11.49 16.88 6.76
N ASN A 108 -12.30 16.16 7.55
CA ASN A 108 -12.99 16.69 8.72
C ASN A 108 -12.10 16.76 9.99
N GLY A 109 -10.81 16.43 9.89
CA GLY A 109 -9.84 16.59 10.97
C GLY A 109 -9.46 15.31 11.71
N CYS A 110 -9.93 14.13 11.30
CA CYS A 110 -9.46 12.87 11.88
C CYS A 110 -8.03 12.56 11.42
N GLN A 111 -7.05 12.62 12.33
CA GLN A 111 -5.63 12.39 12.03
C GLN A 111 -5.07 11.08 12.59
N THR A 112 -5.86 10.36 13.40
CA THR A 112 -5.42 9.08 13.97
C THR A 112 -6.35 7.94 13.55
N PRO A 113 -5.84 6.70 13.46
CA PRO A 113 -6.68 5.55 13.14
C PRO A 113 -7.81 5.35 14.16
N ALA A 114 -7.60 5.72 15.43
CA ALA A 114 -8.64 5.71 16.46
C ALA A 114 -9.75 6.73 16.18
N GLN A 115 -9.41 7.96 15.77
CA GLN A 115 -10.40 8.96 15.37
C GLN A 115 -11.17 8.55 14.12
N ILE A 116 -10.49 7.96 13.12
CA ILE A 116 -11.16 7.43 11.91
C ILE A 116 -12.10 6.29 12.27
N THR A 117 -11.69 5.39 13.18
CA THR A 117 -12.53 4.29 13.68
C THR A 117 -13.78 4.84 14.37
N ALA A 118 -13.64 5.87 15.21
CA ALA A 118 -14.77 6.51 15.87
C ALA A 118 -15.73 7.23 14.89
N ALA A 119 -15.19 7.85 13.83
CA ALA A 119 -15.98 8.60 12.86
C ALA A 119 -16.66 7.72 11.80
N THR A 120 -16.01 6.63 11.36
CA THR A 120 -16.47 5.81 10.23
C THR A 120 -16.86 4.37 10.62
N GLY A 121 -16.47 3.90 11.81
CA GLY A 121 -16.65 2.52 12.25
C GLY A 121 -15.65 1.52 11.65
N ALA A 122 -14.74 1.95 10.77
CA ALA A 122 -13.74 1.07 10.17
C ALA A 122 -12.81 0.46 11.24
N GLY A 123 -12.57 -0.86 11.18
CA GLY A 123 -11.64 -1.54 12.09
C GLY A 123 -12.21 -1.88 13.48
N SER A 124 -13.51 -1.61 13.72
CA SER A 124 -14.20 -1.92 14.98
C SER A 124 -14.62 -3.39 15.13
N VAL A 125 -14.82 -4.11 14.03
CA VAL A 125 -15.37 -5.48 14.04
C VAL A 125 -14.26 -6.55 14.00
N CYS A 126 -13.64 -6.72 12.84
CA CYS A 126 -12.68 -7.80 12.56
C CYS A 126 -11.21 -7.33 12.58
N GLY A 127 -10.97 -6.02 12.58
CA GLY A 127 -9.63 -5.41 12.67
C GLY A 127 -8.71 -5.59 11.45
N SER A 128 -9.09 -6.37 10.44
CA SER A 128 -8.23 -6.67 9.27
C SER A 128 -7.80 -5.44 8.47
N CYS A 129 -8.60 -4.37 8.49
CA CYS A 129 -8.30 -3.13 7.77
C CYS A 129 -7.47 -2.10 8.57
N LYS A 130 -7.14 -2.39 9.84
CA LYS A 130 -6.31 -1.48 10.68
C LYS A 130 -4.95 -1.12 10.07
N PRO A 131 -4.17 -2.03 9.46
CA PRO A 131 -2.91 -1.63 8.81
C PRO A 131 -3.13 -0.60 7.69
N HIS A 132 -4.16 -0.78 6.85
CA HIS A 132 -4.50 0.18 5.80
C HIS A 132 -4.98 1.54 6.35
N LEU A 133 -5.66 1.55 7.51
CA LEU A 133 -6.03 2.81 8.17
C LEU A 133 -4.79 3.56 8.68
N ALA A 134 -3.84 2.83 9.27
CA ALA A 134 -2.58 3.41 9.73
C ALA A 134 -1.81 4.01 8.58
N GLU A 135 -1.68 3.28 7.47
CA GLU A 135 -1.03 3.74 6.24
C GLU A 135 -1.65 5.00 5.67
N LEU A 136 -2.98 5.09 5.59
CA LEU A 136 -3.66 6.31 5.11
C LEU A 136 -3.46 7.53 6.02
N THR A 137 -3.23 7.31 7.31
CA THR A 137 -2.89 8.39 8.25
C THR A 137 -1.39 8.72 8.24
N SER A 138 -0.51 7.73 8.09
CA SER A 138 0.95 7.91 8.13
C SER A 138 1.53 8.37 6.79
N ALA A 139 0.96 7.96 5.65
CA ALA A 139 1.34 8.46 4.33
C ALA A 139 1.11 9.98 4.18
N ARG A 140 0.25 10.57 5.04
CA ARG A 140 0.13 12.03 5.16
C ARG A 140 1.25 12.66 5.97
N GLN A 141 1.87 11.91 6.88
CA GLN A 141 2.96 12.37 7.76
C GLN A 141 4.31 12.47 7.04
N ASP A 142 4.47 11.81 5.89
CA ASP A 142 5.79 11.65 5.26
C ASP A 142 5.96 12.51 4.00
N ALA A 143 6.06 13.83 4.18
CA ALA A 143 6.84 14.66 3.26
C ALA A 143 7.31 15.97 3.92
N VAL A 144 8.64 16.11 4.00
CA VAL A 144 9.45 17.34 3.91
C VAL A 144 9.71 18.31 5.08
N THR A 145 9.37 18.04 6.35
CA THR A 145 9.70 19.04 7.40
C THR A 145 11.04 18.85 8.12
N HIS A 146 11.57 17.64 8.29
CA HIS A 146 12.70 17.43 9.23
C HIS A 146 14.05 17.05 8.59
N TRP A 147 14.11 16.69 7.31
CA TRP A 147 15.38 16.37 6.62
C TRP A 147 16.34 17.57 6.55
N ARG A 148 15.82 18.78 6.36
CA ARG A 148 16.64 20.02 6.30
C ARG A 148 17.25 20.38 7.66
N ALA A 149 16.55 20.08 8.76
CA ALA A 149 17.04 20.34 10.11
C ALA A 149 18.18 19.39 10.51
N LEU A 150 18.09 18.11 10.12
CA LEU A 150 19.14 17.11 10.34
C LEU A 150 20.42 17.42 9.53
N GLY A 151 20.26 17.90 8.29
CA GLY A 151 21.39 18.33 7.46
C GLY A 151 22.17 19.52 8.05
N GLY A 152 21.47 20.52 8.60
CA GLY A 152 22.11 21.69 9.22
C GLY A 152 22.91 21.36 10.48
N LEU A 153 22.37 20.50 11.34
CA LEU A 153 23.01 20.11 12.60
C LEU A 153 24.31 19.30 12.39
N SER A 154 24.34 18.44 11.37
CA SER A 154 25.54 17.67 11.01
C SER A 154 26.71 18.58 10.60
N VAL A 155 26.45 19.63 9.80
CA VAL A 155 27.50 20.55 9.34
C VAL A 155 28.07 21.34 10.51
N ILE A 156 27.21 21.81 11.43
CA ILE A 156 27.64 22.59 12.61
C ILE A 156 28.55 21.76 13.52
N ILE A 157 28.21 20.49 13.78
CA ILE A 157 29.02 19.60 14.62
C ILE A 157 30.38 19.32 13.97
N SER A 158 30.40 19.06 12.65
CA SER A 158 31.66 18.84 11.93
C SER A 158 32.56 20.08 11.96
N VAL A 159 31.99 21.28 11.76
CA VAL A 159 32.76 22.53 11.82
C VAL A 159 33.30 22.76 13.23
N PHE A 160 32.49 22.60 14.27
CA PHE A 160 32.92 22.80 15.66
C PHE A 160 34.01 21.81 16.08
N SER A 161 33.89 20.53 15.71
CA SER A 161 34.92 19.52 15.96
C SER A 161 36.22 19.84 15.22
N LEU A 162 36.14 20.34 13.98
CA LEU A 162 37.33 20.74 13.22
C LEU A 162 38.01 21.95 13.86
N LEU A 163 37.21 22.93 14.33
CA LEU A 163 37.70 24.13 15.01
C LEU A 163 38.33 23.83 16.36
N PHE A 164 37.79 22.86 17.11
CA PHE A 164 38.35 22.40 18.38
C PHE A 164 39.65 21.59 18.19
N LEU A 165 39.75 20.84 17.10
CA LEU A 165 40.94 20.05 16.75
C LEU A 165 42.03 20.87 16.04
N LEU A 166 41.73 22.09 15.57
CA LEU A 166 42.71 23.06 15.10
C LEU A 166 43.34 23.73 16.33
N PRO A 167 44.47 23.22 16.85
CA PRO A 167 45.10 23.83 17.99
C PRO A 167 45.69 25.13 17.47
N LEU A 168 45.08 26.27 17.83
CA LEU A 168 45.76 27.55 17.75
C LEU A 168 47.14 27.32 18.37
N SER A 169 48.19 27.47 17.56
CA SER A 169 49.57 27.26 17.98
C SER A 169 49.89 28.25 19.09
N ILE A 170 49.64 27.84 20.34
CA ILE A 170 50.04 28.59 21.53
C ILE A 170 51.54 28.29 21.70
N PRO A 171 52.43 29.28 21.54
CA PRO A 171 53.85 29.09 21.81
C PRO A 171 54.02 28.85 23.30
N TYR A 172 54.40 27.63 23.67
CA TYR A 172 54.69 27.23 25.04
C TYR A 172 55.98 27.93 25.50
N ASN A 173 55.85 28.99 26.29
CA ASN A 173 56.99 29.67 26.89
C ASN A 173 57.50 28.83 28.06
N THR A 174 58.67 28.20 27.88
CA THR A 174 59.38 27.50 28.96
C THR A 174 60.11 28.49 29.83
N THR A 175 59.53 28.85 30.97
CA THR A 175 60.30 29.45 32.06
C THR A 175 60.02 28.72 33.37
N VAL A 176 61.09 28.52 34.12
CA VAL A 176 61.19 28.09 35.52
C VAL A 176 61.45 26.58 35.73
N GLN A 177 62.69 26.18 35.43
CA GLN A 177 63.48 25.41 36.38
C GLN A 177 64.25 26.43 37.24
N GLU A 178 64.01 26.46 38.54
CA GLU A 178 65.02 26.64 39.60
C GLU A 178 64.58 25.81 40.82
#